data_AF-A0AAW0GYI1-F1
#
_entry.id   AF-A0AAW0GYI1-F1
#
_cell.length_a   1.000
_cell.length_b   1.000
_cell.length_c   1.000
_cell.angle_alpha   90.00
_cell.angle_beta   90.00
_cell.angle_gamma   90.00
#
_symmetry.space_group_name_H-M   'P 1'
#
loop_
_entity.id
_entity.type
_entity.pdbx_description
1 polymer ?
#
loop_
_entity_poly.entity_id
_entity_poly.type
_entity_poly.pdbx_seq_one_letter_code
_entity_poly.pdbx_strand_id
1 'polypeptide(L)'
;MLGEMENVHGHITIKGTTAYVPQQSWIQNGTIKDNILFGSEFNEKKYQQVLEACALLPDLEMLPGRDMAEIGEKVLGARDLEGYRNN
;
A
#
# COMPACT_ATOMS: atom_id res chain seq x y z
N MET A 1 -7.53 4.24 15.88
CA MET A 1 -6.43 3.45 16.47
C MET A 1 -6.36 2.13 15.74
N LEU A 2 -5.19 1.74 15.23
CA LEU A 2 -5.00 0.46 14.53
C LEU A 2 -4.65 -0.69 15.50
N GLY A 3 -4.84 -0.47 16.81
CA GLY A 3 -4.53 -1.45 17.86
C GLY A 3 -3.05 -1.51 18.25
N GLU A 4 -2.19 -0.64 17.73
CA GLU A 4 -0.73 -0.69 17.95
C GLU A 4 -0.26 -0.15 19.32
N MET A 5 -1.14 0.47 20.10
CA MET A 5 -0.85 0.95 21.46
C MET A 5 -1.85 0.38 22.45
N GLU A 6 -1.36 0.01 23.63
CA GLU A 6 -2.20 -0.44 24.74
C GLU A 6 -3.03 0.72 25.30
N ASN A 7 -4.30 0.45 25.57
CA ASN A 7 -5.18 1.40 26.23
C ASN A 7 -4.98 1.30 27.75
N VAL A 8 -4.35 2.31 28.35
CA VAL A 8 -4.09 2.39 29.80
C VAL A 8 -5.36 2.81 30.58
N HIS A 9 -6.25 3.59 29.97
CA HIS A 9 -7.55 3.98 30.53
C HIS A 9 -8.51 4.53 29.45
N GLY A 10 -9.79 4.12 29.48
CA GLY A 10 -10.85 4.61 28.58
C GLY A 10 -11.43 3.56 27.64
N HIS A 11 -12.46 3.89 26.86
CA HIS A 11 -13.12 2.97 25.92
C HIS A 11 -12.92 3.43 24.47
N ILE A 12 -12.43 2.54 23.61
CA ILE A 12 -12.27 2.79 22.18
C ILE A 12 -13.22 1.87 21.41
N THR A 13 -14.13 2.45 20.65
CA THR A 13 -15.03 1.70 19.77
C THR A 13 -14.70 2.04 18.32
N ILE A 14 -14.36 1.02 17.52
CA ILE A 14 -14.20 1.13 16.07
C ILE A 14 -15.36 0.37 15.44
N LYS A 15 -16.11 1.02 14.55
CA LYS A 15 -17.20 0.40 13.79
C LYS A 15 -16.85 0.42 12.31
N GLY A 16 -16.91 -0.74 11.66
CA GLY A 16 -16.61 -0.91 10.23
C GLY A 16 -15.18 -1.36 9.94
N THR A 17 -14.82 -1.34 8.65
CA THR A 17 -13.49 -1.76 8.16
C THR A 17 -12.52 -0.59 8.17
N THR A 18 -11.26 -0.84 8.52
CA THR A 18 -10.18 0.16 8.49
C THR A 18 -9.11 -0.28 7.51
N ALA A 19 -8.61 0.65 6.69
CA ALA A 19 -7.44 0.45 5.85
C ALA A 19 -6.21 1.12 6.49
N TYR A 20 -5.04 0.49 6.38
CA TYR A 20 -3.79 1.03 6.89
C TYR A 20 -2.89 1.47 5.74
N VAL A 21 -2.36 2.68 5.83
CA VAL A 21 -1.35 3.22 4.91
C VAL A 21 -0.19 3.74 5.76
N PRO A 22 0.95 3.02 5.82
CA PRO A 22 2.12 3.44 6.60
C PRO A 22 2.76 4.71 6.01
N GLN A 23 3.53 5.43 6.82
CA GLN A 23 4.33 6.58 6.35
C GLN A 23 5.36 6.16 5.28
N GLN A 24 5.94 4.97 5.43
CA GLN A 24 6.81 4.36 4.43
C GLN A 24 6.03 3.29 3.67
N SER A 25 5.87 3.49 2.37
CA SER A 25 5.20 2.51 1.51
C SER A 25 5.98 1.19 1.49
N TRP A 26 5.27 0.08 1.72
CA TRP A 26 5.80 -1.26 1.54
C TRP A 26 5.11 -1.91 0.34
N ILE A 27 5.90 -2.41 -0.60
CA ILE A 27 5.44 -3.08 -1.82
C ILE A 27 5.98 -4.51 -1.81
N GLN A 28 5.13 -5.49 -2.13
CA GLN A 28 5.48 -6.89 -2.21
C GLN A 28 6.19 -7.20 -3.53
N ASN A 29 7.08 -8.19 -3.51
CA ASN A 29 7.63 -8.75 -4.73
C ASN A 29 6.49 -9.40 -5.53
N GLY A 30 6.33 -9.03 -6.80
CA GLY A 30 5.22 -9.48 -7.66
C GLY A 30 4.87 -8.41 -8.69
N THR A 31 3.72 -8.53 -9.36
CA THR A 31 3.31 -7.50 -10.33
C THR A 31 2.71 -6.27 -9.64
N ILE A 32 2.63 -5.15 -10.35
CA ILE A 32 1.87 -3.96 -9.89
C ILE A 32 0.42 -4.35 -9.61
N LYS A 33 -0.19 -5.13 -10.51
CA LYS A 33 -1.55 -5.63 -10.35
C LYS A 33 -1.75 -6.43 -9.07
N ASP A 34 -0.82 -7.34 -8.75
CA ASP A 34 -0.89 -8.12 -7.51
C ASP A 34 -0.80 -7.24 -6.26
N ASN A 35 0.05 -6.20 -6.31
CA ASN A 35 0.18 -5.24 -5.23
C ASN A 35 -1.06 -4.35 -5.05
N ILE A 36 -1.73 -3.96 -6.14
CA ILE A 36 -3.00 -3.21 -6.08
C ILE A 36 -4.14 -4.09 -5.55
N LEU A 37 -4.19 -5.36 -5.95
CA LEU A 37 -5.23 -6.29 -5.50
C LEU A 37 -5.01 -6.75 -4.05
N PHE A 38 -3.75 -6.90 -3.64
CA PHE A 38 -3.34 -7.29 -2.28
C PHE A 38 -4.10 -8.54 -1.77
N GLY A 39 -4.25 -9.54 -2.64
CA GLY A 39 -4.98 -10.78 -2.36
C GLY A 39 -6.51 -10.72 -2.55
N SER A 40 -7.06 -9.58 -2.95
CA SER A 40 -8.47 -9.47 -3.35
C SER A 40 -8.73 -10.15 -4.70
N GLU A 41 -9.94 -10.67 -4.90
CA GLU A 41 -10.38 -11.15 -6.21
C GLU A 41 -10.34 -10.04 -7.25
N PHE A 42 -9.90 -10.37 -8.47
CA PHE A 42 -9.84 -9.41 -9.56
C PHE A 42 -11.25 -9.06 -10.04
N ASN A 43 -11.64 -7.80 -9.84
CA ASN A 43 -12.86 -7.21 -10.39
C ASN A 43 -12.47 -6.07 -11.31
N GLU A 44 -12.64 -6.26 -12.62
CA GLU A 44 -12.19 -5.31 -13.66
C GLU A 44 -12.76 -3.90 -13.46
N LYS A 45 -14.06 -3.78 -13.16
CA LYS A 45 -14.71 -2.48 -12.95
C LYS A 45 -14.10 -1.74 -11.76
N LYS A 46 -13.97 -2.43 -10.62
CA LYS A 46 -13.38 -1.84 -9.41
C LYS A 46 -11.90 -1.50 -9.63
N TYR A 47 -11.18 -2.37 -10.32
CA TYR A 47 -9.77 -2.17 -10.62
C TYR A 47 -9.56 -0.91 -11.48
N GLN A 48 -10.31 -0.78 -12.57
CA GLN A 48 -10.25 0.41 -13.43
C GLN A 48 -10.61 1.70 -12.67
N GLN A 49 -11.64 1.65 -11.82
CA GLN A 49 -12.01 2.78 -10.97
C GLN A 49 -10.88 3.18 -10.01
N VAL A 50 -10.14 2.22 -9.45
CA VAL A 50 -8.98 2.49 -8.60
C VAL A 50 -7.85 3.13 -9.41
N LEU A 51 -7.55 2.61 -10.62
CA LEU A 51 -6.52 3.18 -11.48
C LEU A 51 -6.82 4.64 -11.86
N GLU A 52 -8.09 4.95 -12.15
CA GLU A 52 -8.54 6.30 -12.47
C GLU A 52 -8.51 7.21 -11.22
N ALA A 53 -9.05 6.75 -10.10
CA ALA A 53 -9.11 7.52 -8.86
C ALA A 53 -7.72 7.84 -8.30
N CYS A 54 -6.76 6.94 -8.47
CA CYS A 54 -5.36 7.13 -8.07
C CYS A 54 -4.49 7.74 -9.17
N ALA A 55 -5.07 8.10 -10.32
CA ALA A 55 -4.36 8.64 -11.49
C ALA A 55 -3.15 7.79 -11.95
N LEU A 56 -3.21 6.46 -11.79
CA LEU A 56 -2.10 5.53 -12.06
C LEU A 56 -1.96 5.20 -13.55
N LEU A 57 -2.97 5.50 -14.38
CA LEU A 57 -2.96 5.15 -15.80
C LEU A 57 -1.73 5.70 -16.57
N PRO A 58 -1.34 6.99 -16.42
CA PRO A 58 -0.16 7.51 -17.10
C PRO A 58 1.13 6.83 -16.62
N ASP A 59 1.25 6.56 -15.32
CA ASP A 59 2.43 5.90 -14.75
C ASP A 59 2.59 4.47 -15.28
N LEU A 60 1.47 3.72 -15.38
CA LEU A 60 1.46 2.38 -15.96
C LEU A 60 1.85 2.39 -17.45
N GLU A 61 1.47 3.42 -18.21
CA GLU A 61 1.84 3.54 -19.63
C GLU A 61 3.33 3.77 -19.85
N MET A 62 4.01 4.37 -18.87
CA MET A 62 5.46 4.57 -18.93
C MET A 62 6.25 3.28 -18.67
N LEU A 63 5.63 2.24 -18.10
CA LEU A 63 6.30 1.00 -17.73
C LEU A 63 6.19 -0.07 -18.83
N PRO A 64 7.29 -0.74 -19.19
CA PRO A 64 7.23 -1.92 -20.05
C PRO A 64 6.46 -3.03 -19.34
N GLY A 65 5.34 -3.47 -19.93
CA GLY A 65 4.44 -4.46 -19.32
C GLY A 65 3.29 -3.86 -18.49
N ARG A 66 3.19 -2.53 -18.38
CA ARG A 66 2.09 -1.82 -17.70
C ARG A 66 1.87 -2.36 -16.28
N ASP A 67 0.66 -2.84 -15.99
CA ASP A 67 0.31 -3.37 -14.67
C ASP A 67 0.83 -4.79 -14.40
N MET A 68 1.30 -5.48 -15.43
CA MET A 68 2.02 -6.75 -15.33
C MET A 68 3.52 -6.57 -15.11
N ALA A 69 4.01 -5.32 -15.05
CA ALA A 69 5.39 -5.06 -14.72
C ALA A 69 5.73 -5.62 -13.32
N GLU A 70 6.81 -6.38 -13.25
CA GLU A 70 7.31 -6.92 -11.99
C GLU A 70 7.92 -5.80 -11.14
N ILE A 71 7.44 -5.69 -9.91
CA ILE A 71 8.11 -4.97 -8.84
C ILE A 71 8.88 -5.99 -8.02
N GLY A 72 10.21 -5.91 -8.09
CA GLY A 72 11.14 -6.77 -7.36
C GLY A 72 12.41 -6.02 -7.00
N GLU A 73 12.80 -6.13 -5.73
CA GLU A 73 14.02 -5.63 -5.08
C GLU A 73 14.62 -4.30 -5.62
N LYS A 74 13.87 -3.22 -5.50
CA LYS A 74 14.47 -1.90 -5.31
C LYS A 74 13.77 -1.21 -4.16
N VAL A 75 14.34 -1.39 -2.97
CA VAL A 75 14.00 -0.65 -1.75
C VAL A 75 14.28 0.83 -2.01
N LEU A 76 13.31 1.53 -2.61
CA LEU A 76 13.26 2.99 -2.64
C LEU A 76 12.27 3.41 -1.55
N GLY A 77 12.71 3.30 -0.29
CA GLY A 77 11.88 3.72 0.84
C GLY A 77 12.27 3.24 2.24
N ALA A 78 13.32 2.42 2.41
CA ALA A 78 13.70 1.90 3.74
C ALA A 78 15.17 2.17 4.15
N ARG A 79 15.81 3.19 3.59
CA ARG A 79 17.02 3.79 4.19
C ARG A 79 16.64 5.20 4.59
N ASP A 80 16.22 5.37 5.85
CA ASP A 80 16.46 6.60 6.65
C ASP A 80 15.77 6.63 8.03
N LEU A 81 15.11 5.55 8.50
CA LEU A 81 14.52 5.53 9.86
C LEU A 81 15.37 4.88 10.96
N GLU A 82 16.58 4.38 10.67
CA GLU A 82 17.51 4.02 11.76
C GLU A 82 18.21 5.24 12.40
N GLY A 83 18.04 6.45 11.85
CA GLY A 83 18.67 7.67 12.37
C GLY A 83 17.97 8.37 13.54
N TYR A 84 16.72 8.00 13.88
CA TYR A 84 15.91 8.74 14.87
C TYR A 84 15.55 7.94 16.14
N ARG A 85 16.29 6.86 16.44
CA ARG A 85 16.06 6.06 17.66
C ARG A 85 16.97 6.38 18.84
N ASN A 86 17.83 7.38 18.75
CA ASN A 86 18.67 7.84 19.85
C ASN A 86 18.71 9.38 19.95
N ASN A 87 17.73 9.97 20.63
CA ASN A 87 17.93 11.11 21.54
C ASN A 87 16.72 11.24 22.48
#